data_AF-A0A8J9WM28-F1
#
_entry.id   AF-A0A8J9WM28-F1
#
_cell.length_a   1.000
_cell.length_b   1.000
_cell.length_c   1.000
_cell.angle_alpha   90.00
_cell.angle_beta   90.00
_cell.angle_gamma   90.00
#
_symmetry.space_group_name_H-M   'P 1'
#
loop_
_entity.id
_entity.type
_entity.pdbx_description
1 polymer ?
#
loop_
_entity_poly.entity_id
_entity_poly.type
_entity_poly.pdbx_seq_one_letter_code
_entity_poly.pdbx_strand_id
1 'polypeptide(L)'
;MSIQAYTGPSASANHGAIVPVGGAQELTQEEYEKRQKDAAELEEKLKFITEKVPTRICQVMGSNAGAGSGEFHMYRMARRREMMRQDRMEEEAKQKDLDAEFEAKQAALRQAEEEKTAKRRAKRMKKKTKRRKKAGADGDAPAAGGTESEQSDDEGVEQVGLD
;
A
#
# COMPACT_ATOMS: atom_id res chain seq x y z
N MET A 1 32.74 -70.97 18.89
CA MET A 1 31.86 -70.11 19.73
C MET A 1 30.89 -69.41 18.80
N SER A 2 29.61 -69.78 18.91
CA SER A 2 28.52 -69.28 18.06
C SER A 2 28.11 -67.88 18.53
N ILE A 3 28.15 -66.89 17.64
CA ILE A 3 27.72 -65.52 17.94
C ILE A 3 26.23 -65.44 17.55
N GLN A 4 25.36 -65.40 18.56
CA GLN A 4 23.94 -65.11 18.38
C GLN A 4 23.78 -63.66 17.91
N ALA A 5 23.24 -63.47 16.70
CA ALA A 5 22.80 -62.15 16.24
C ALA A 5 21.51 -61.76 16.98
N TYR A 6 21.58 -60.73 17.81
CA TYR A 6 20.41 -60.12 18.44
C TYR A 6 19.64 -59.31 17.39
N THR A 7 18.48 -59.80 16.95
CA THR A 7 17.55 -59.05 16.11
C THR A 7 16.70 -58.16 17.01
N GLY A 8 17.08 -56.88 17.10
CA GLY A 8 16.34 -55.86 17.85
C GLY A 8 14.91 -55.65 17.31
N PRO A 9 13.98 -55.18 18.15
CA PRO A 9 12.57 -55.06 17.79
C PRO A 9 12.38 -54.06 16.64
N SER A 10 11.67 -54.57 15.63
CA SER A 10 10.97 -53.92 14.53
C SER A 10 10.77 -52.40 14.68
N ALA A 11 11.17 -51.68 13.63
CA ALA A 11 10.99 -50.25 13.44
C ALA A 11 9.67 -49.74 14.02
N SER A 12 9.76 -48.97 15.11
CA SER A 12 8.65 -48.13 15.55
C SER A 12 8.52 -47.01 14.53
N ALA A 13 7.64 -47.25 13.54
CA ALA A 13 7.21 -46.26 12.56
C ALA A 13 6.36 -45.20 13.27
N ASN A 14 7.03 -44.29 13.97
CA ASN A 14 6.48 -43.01 14.42
C ASN A 14 7.11 -41.86 13.63
N HIS A 15 7.25 -42.03 12.30
CA HIS A 15 7.26 -40.86 11.42
C HIS A 15 5.83 -40.35 11.43
N GLY A 16 5.65 -39.10 11.87
CA GLY A 16 4.35 -38.47 12.11
C GLY A 16 3.29 -38.94 11.13
N ALA A 17 2.34 -39.72 11.63
CA ALA A 17 1.18 -40.12 10.87
C ALA A 17 0.47 -38.83 10.43
N ILE A 18 0.54 -38.55 9.13
CA ILE A 18 -0.38 -37.63 8.49
C ILE A 18 -1.74 -38.29 8.63
N VAL A 19 -2.48 -37.93 9.67
CA VAL A 19 -3.89 -38.28 9.77
C VAL A 19 -4.55 -37.63 8.56
N PRO A 20 -5.09 -38.39 7.60
CA PRO A 20 -5.88 -37.78 6.54
C PRO A 20 -7.11 -37.19 7.22
N VAL A 21 -7.17 -35.87 7.32
CA VAL A 21 -8.41 -35.17 7.67
C VAL A 21 -9.37 -35.50 6.52
N GLY A 22 -10.26 -36.44 6.78
CA GLY A 22 -11.29 -36.84 5.85
C GLY A 22 -12.20 -35.64 5.56
N GLY A 23 -12.43 -35.40 4.28
CA GLY A 23 -13.38 -34.41 3.79
C GLY A 23 -12.74 -33.07 3.47
N ALA A 24 -12.35 -32.88 2.21
CA ALA A 24 -12.43 -31.56 1.61
C ALA A 24 -13.92 -31.20 1.53
N GLN A 25 -14.50 -30.73 2.64
CA GLN A 25 -15.72 -29.95 2.58
C GLN A 25 -15.33 -28.64 1.88
N GLU A 26 -15.91 -28.38 0.71
CA GLU A 26 -15.79 -27.06 0.09
C GLU A 26 -16.33 -26.05 1.10
N LEU A 27 -15.43 -25.28 1.73
CA LEU A 27 -15.81 -24.20 2.63
C LEU A 27 -16.79 -23.31 1.88
N THR A 28 -17.94 -23.07 2.50
CA THR A 28 -18.90 -22.12 1.93
C THR A 28 -18.19 -20.77 1.74
N GLN A 29 -18.57 -20.02 0.71
CA GLN A 29 -17.93 -18.71 0.43
C GLN A 29 -17.93 -17.81 1.68
N GLU A 30 -18.97 -17.92 2.49
CA GLU A 30 -19.12 -17.20 3.76
C GLU A 30 -18.11 -17.62 4.82
N GLU A 31 -17.80 -18.92 4.94
CA GLU A 31 -16.79 -19.42 5.88
C GLU A 31 -15.38 -19.02 5.45
N TYR A 32 -15.12 -18.98 4.14
CA TYR A 32 -13.85 -18.47 3.62
C TYR A 32 -13.67 -17.00 3.98
N GLU A 33 -14.69 -16.17 3.74
CA GLU A 33 -14.66 -14.75 4.10
C GLU A 33 -14.50 -14.53 5.61
N LYS A 34 -15.16 -15.34 6.44
CA LYS A 34 -15.00 -15.29 7.90
C LYS A 34 -13.56 -15.60 8.30
N ARG A 35 -12.96 -16.64 7.71
CA ARG A 35 -11.56 -16.99 7.97
C ARG A 35 -10.59 -15.89 7.54
N GLN A 36 -10.87 -15.20 6.44
CA GLN A 36 -10.07 -14.05 6.00
C GLN A 36 -10.18 -12.89 6.99
N LYS A 37 -11.38 -12.59 7.50
CA LYS A 37 -11.60 -11.57 8.52
C LYS A 37 -10.89 -11.91 9.83
N ASP A 38 -11.04 -13.14 10.30
CA ASP A 38 -10.39 -13.62 11.52
C ASP A 38 -8.85 -13.58 11.38
N ALA A 39 -8.32 -13.92 10.21
CA ALA A 39 -6.89 -13.81 9.92
C ALA A 39 -6.41 -12.34 9.95
N ALA A 40 -7.16 -11.42 9.33
CA ALA A 40 -6.85 -9.99 9.35
C ALA A 40 -6.86 -9.42 10.78
N GLU A 41 -7.87 -9.77 11.60
CA GLU A 41 -7.91 -9.36 13.00
C GLU A 41 -6.72 -9.90 13.81
N LEU A 42 -6.32 -11.15 13.55
CA LEU A 42 -5.16 -11.75 14.20
C LEU A 42 -3.88 -11.03 13.82
N GLU A 43 -3.71 -10.66 12.55
CA GLU A 43 -2.56 -9.88 12.10
C GLU A 43 -2.49 -8.51 12.77
N GLU A 44 -3.61 -7.82 12.92
CA GLU A 44 -3.67 -6.53 13.63
C GLU A 44 -3.26 -6.68 15.10
N LYS A 45 -3.78 -7.70 15.79
CA LYS A 45 -3.42 -8.01 17.18
C LYS A 45 -1.94 -8.36 17.31
N LEU A 46 -1.38 -9.13 16.38
CA LEU A 46 0.04 -9.49 16.37
C LEU A 46 0.94 -8.27 16.10
N LYS A 47 0.54 -7.36 15.20
CA LYS A 47 1.22 -6.08 14.98
C LYS A 47 1.22 -5.24 16.25
N PHE A 48 0.07 -5.13 16.92
CA PHE A 48 -0.04 -4.40 18.20
C PHE A 48 0.89 -4.97 19.27
N ILE A 49 0.92 -6.29 19.46
CA ILE A 49 1.81 -6.93 20.44
C ILE A 49 3.28 -6.64 20.10
N THR A 50 3.66 -6.83 18.83
CA THR A 50 5.05 -6.65 18.39
C THR A 50 5.53 -5.21 18.55
N GLU A 51 4.65 -4.23 18.33
CA GLU A 51 5.01 -2.81 18.35
C GLU A 51 4.86 -2.18 19.74
N LYS A 52 3.79 -2.49 20.48
CA LYS A 52 3.42 -1.79 21.72
C LYS A 52 3.82 -2.52 22.99
N VAL A 53 3.99 -3.84 22.96
CA VAL A 53 4.29 -4.61 24.17
C VAL A 53 5.81 -4.73 24.35
N PRO A 54 6.38 -4.20 25.46
CA PRO A 54 7.81 -4.34 25.72
C PRO A 54 8.19 -5.81 25.93
N THR A 55 9.21 -6.28 25.20
CA THR A 55 9.77 -7.61 25.43
C THR A 55 10.58 -7.62 26.74
N ARG A 56 10.09 -8.34 27.76
CA ARG A 56 10.82 -8.52 29.02
C ARG A 56 11.83 -9.64 28.88
N ILE A 57 13.11 -9.32 29.08
CA ILE A 57 14.19 -10.30 29.15
C ILE A 57 14.38 -10.67 30.62
N CYS A 58 14.07 -11.90 30.98
CA CYS A 58 14.13 -12.35 32.38
C CYS A 58 15.52 -12.87 32.80
N GLN A 59 16.43 -13.12 31.85
CA GLN A 59 17.74 -13.75 32.08
C GLN A 59 18.87 -12.72 31.90
N VAL A 60 18.84 -11.62 32.65
CA VAL A 60 19.88 -10.58 32.59
C VAL A 60 20.94 -10.87 33.64
N MET A 61 22.17 -11.14 33.19
CA MET A 61 23.31 -11.26 34.08
C MET A 61 23.69 -9.89 34.65
N GLY A 62 24.20 -9.83 35.90
CA GLY A 62 24.48 -8.56 36.58
C GLY A 62 25.46 -7.66 35.81
N SER A 63 25.36 -6.33 36.00
CA SER A 63 26.09 -5.33 35.20
C SER A 63 27.62 -5.43 35.27
N ASN A 64 28.16 -6.09 36.31
CA ASN A 64 29.59 -6.32 36.50
C ASN A 64 30.01 -7.77 36.24
N ALA A 65 29.10 -8.62 35.75
CA ALA A 65 29.45 -9.98 35.38
C ALA A 65 30.25 -10.00 34.06
N GLY A 66 31.25 -10.87 33.96
CA GLY A 66 32.04 -11.02 32.74
C GLY A 66 31.24 -11.59 31.57
N ALA A 67 31.77 -11.51 30.35
CA ALA A 67 31.09 -12.01 29.16
C ALA A 67 30.90 -13.54 29.23
N GLY A 68 29.64 -13.99 29.20
CA GLY A 68 29.28 -15.41 29.11
C GLY A 68 29.39 -15.94 27.68
N SER A 69 29.42 -17.28 27.53
CA SER A 69 29.52 -17.94 26.22
C SER A 69 28.31 -17.70 25.30
N GLY A 70 27.14 -17.37 25.86
CA GLY A 70 25.91 -17.07 25.12
C GLY A 70 25.76 -15.59 24.70
N GLU A 71 26.55 -14.68 25.29
CA GLU A 71 26.38 -13.24 25.10
C GLU A 71 26.62 -12.82 23.65
N PHE A 72 27.59 -13.46 22.99
CA PHE A 72 27.89 -13.22 21.58
C PHE A 72 26.67 -13.49 20.67
N HIS A 73 25.93 -14.58 20.94
CA HIS A 73 24.75 -14.91 20.14
C HIS A 73 23.60 -13.95 20.44
N MET A 74 23.44 -13.51 21.68
CA MET A 74 22.46 -12.48 22.03
C MET A 74 22.73 -11.16 21.31
N TYR A 75 23.98 -10.69 21.29
CA TYR A 75 24.39 -9.51 20.51
C TYR A 75 24.08 -9.68 19.02
N ARG A 76 24.42 -10.83 18.42
CA ARG A 76 24.14 -11.09 17.01
C ARG A 76 22.65 -11.01 16.69
N MET A 77 21.79 -11.56 17.55
CA MET A 77 20.34 -11.51 17.38
C MET A 77 19.80 -10.09 17.56
N ALA A 78 20.25 -9.37 18.58
CA ALA A 78 19.85 -8.00 18.85
C ALA A 78 20.25 -7.06 17.71
N ARG A 79 21.50 -7.18 17.21
CA ARG A 79 21.99 -6.39 16.08
C ARG A 79 21.18 -6.67 14.81
N ARG A 80 20.89 -7.93 14.50
CA ARG A 80 20.07 -8.30 13.34
C ARG A 80 18.66 -7.70 13.45
N ARG A 81 18.04 -7.80 14.63
CA ARG A 81 16.72 -7.22 14.89
C ARG A 81 16.73 -5.70 14.71
N GLU A 82 17.76 -5.04 15.21
CA GLU A 82 17.88 -3.58 15.12
C GLU A 82 18.13 -3.12 13.68
N MET A 83 18.98 -3.82 12.92
CA MET A 83 19.21 -3.52 11.50
C MET A 83 17.92 -3.65 10.70
N MET A 84 17.18 -4.76 10.85
CA MET A 84 15.87 -4.95 10.20
C MET A 84 14.86 -3.85 10.60
N ARG A 85 14.91 -3.37 11.84
CA ARG A 85 14.06 -2.28 12.31
C ARG A 85 14.41 -0.95 11.63
N GLN A 86 15.71 -0.67 11.47
CA GLN A 86 16.22 0.52 10.78
C GLN A 86 15.86 0.47 9.30
N ASP A 87 16.13 -0.66 8.62
CA ASP A 87 15.81 -0.86 7.21
C ASP A 87 14.31 -0.64 6.95
N ARG A 88 13.43 -1.23 7.77
CA ARG A 88 11.97 -1.03 7.66
C ARG A 88 11.57 0.44 7.83
N MET A 89 12.16 1.13 8.80
CA MET A 89 11.88 2.56 9.04
C MET A 89 12.31 3.43 7.86
N GLU A 90 13.46 3.13 7.26
CA GLU A 90 13.95 3.83 6.06
C GLU A 90 13.09 3.54 4.83
N GLU A 91 12.66 2.30 4.63
CA GLU A 91 11.75 1.92 3.55
C GLU A 91 10.40 2.63 3.67
N GLU A 92 9.79 2.65 4.86
CA GLU A 92 8.55 3.37 5.13
C GLU A 92 8.70 4.89 4.91
N ALA A 93 9.84 5.47 5.27
CA ALA A 93 10.11 6.89 5.03
C ALA A 93 10.20 7.19 3.52
N LYS A 94 10.98 6.39 2.78
CA LYS A 94 11.11 6.53 1.32
C LYS A 94 9.77 6.38 0.62
N GLN A 95 8.93 5.43 1.03
CA GLN A 95 7.58 5.25 0.48
C GLN A 95 6.71 6.50 0.71
N LYS A 96 6.69 7.03 1.95
CA LYS A 96 5.93 8.24 2.28
C LYS A 96 6.39 9.46 1.47
N ASP A 97 7.70 9.61 1.27
CA ASP A 97 8.25 10.71 0.46
C ASP A 97 7.80 10.60 -1.00
N LEU A 98 7.88 9.40 -1.59
CA LEU A 98 7.43 9.14 -2.96
C LEU A 98 5.92 9.37 -3.14
N ASP A 99 5.10 8.92 -2.18
CA ASP A 99 3.66 9.12 -2.20
C ASP A 99 3.32 10.61 -2.10
N ALA A 100 3.99 11.36 -1.22
CA ALA A 100 3.79 12.80 -1.07
C ALA A 100 4.19 13.57 -2.35
N GLU A 101 5.30 13.20 -2.99
CA GLU A 101 5.71 13.77 -4.28
C GLU A 101 4.69 13.49 -5.39
N PHE A 102 4.16 12.27 -5.42
CA PHE A 102 3.16 11.87 -6.40
C PHE A 102 1.84 12.62 -6.21
N GLU A 103 1.36 12.74 -4.97
CA GLU A 103 0.16 13.52 -4.63
C GLU A 103 0.34 15.00 -4.98
N ALA A 104 1.50 15.58 -4.67
CA ALA A 104 1.82 16.96 -5.02
C ALA A 104 1.81 17.18 -6.55
N LYS A 105 2.42 16.27 -7.32
CA LYS A 105 2.42 16.31 -8.79
C LYS A 105 0.99 16.21 -9.34
N GLN A 106 0.18 15.29 -8.84
CA GLN A 106 -1.22 15.17 -9.26
C GLN A 106 -2.05 16.42 -8.94
N ALA A 107 -1.86 16.99 -7.74
CA ALA A 107 -2.56 18.20 -7.35
C ALA A 107 -2.21 19.38 -8.25
N ALA A 108 -0.92 19.54 -8.60
CA ALA A 108 -0.46 20.58 -9.51
C ALA A 108 -1.05 20.41 -10.92
N LEU A 109 -1.08 19.18 -11.45
CA LEU A 109 -1.69 18.90 -12.76
C LEU A 109 -3.19 19.20 -12.75
N ARG A 110 -3.91 18.77 -11.72
CA ARG A 110 -5.35 19.03 -11.56
C ARG A 110 -5.64 20.53 -11.51
N GLN A 111 -4.86 21.30 -10.75
CA GLN A 111 -5.00 22.76 -10.69
C GLN A 111 -4.75 23.42 -12.06
N ALA A 112 -3.69 23.02 -12.77
CA ALA A 112 -3.39 23.55 -14.10
C ALA A 112 -4.50 23.26 -15.12
N GLU A 113 -5.09 22.06 -15.08
CA GLU A 113 -6.23 21.68 -15.93
C GLU A 113 -7.51 22.44 -15.57
N GLU A 114 -7.78 22.62 -14.27
CA GLU A 114 -8.91 23.40 -13.77
C GLU A 114 -8.79 24.87 -14.17
N GLU A 115 -7.61 25.47 -14.08
CA GLU A 115 -7.36 26.84 -14.53
C GLU A 115 -7.57 27.00 -16.04
N LYS A 116 -7.02 26.09 -16.85
CA LYS A 116 -7.22 26.08 -18.31
C LYS A 116 -8.70 25.96 -18.64
N THR A 117 -9.40 25.05 -17.95
CA THR A 117 -10.84 24.82 -18.14
C THR A 117 -11.68 26.01 -17.68
N ALA A 118 -11.34 26.64 -16.55
CA ALA A 118 -12.01 27.82 -16.02
C ALA A 118 -11.83 29.03 -16.95
N LYS A 119 -10.62 29.27 -17.46
CA LYS A 119 -10.35 30.30 -18.48
C LYS A 119 -11.19 30.08 -19.74
N ARG A 120 -11.24 28.85 -20.27
CA ARG A 120 -12.07 28.49 -21.44
C ARG A 120 -13.57 28.65 -21.15
N ARG A 121 -14.05 28.23 -19.98
CA ARG A 121 -15.44 28.37 -19.53
C ARG A 121 -15.83 29.85 -19.39
N ALA A 122 -14.98 30.68 -18.80
CA ALA A 122 -15.19 32.11 -18.65
C ALA A 122 -15.30 32.82 -20.02
N LYS A 123 -14.42 32.48 -20.99
CA LYS A 123 -14.51 32.97 -22.37
C LYS A 123 -15.87 32.62 -23.01
N ARG A 124 -16.32 31.36 -22.88
CA ARG A 124 -17.64 30.90 -23.40
C ARG A 124 -18.81 31.63 -22.73
N MET A 125 -18.77 31.82 -21.41
CA MET A 125 -19.83 32.54 -20.68
C MET A 125 -19.91 34.03 -21.06
N LYS A 126 -18.77 34.70 -21.26
CA LYS A 126 -18.72 36.07 -21.80
C LYS A 126 -19.32 36.14 -23.21
N LYS A 127 -19.00 35.20 -24.11
CA LYS A 127 -19.59 35.13 -25.46
C LYS A 127 -21.10 34.87 -25.40
N LYS A 128 -21.57 33.95 -24.54
CA LYS A 128 -22.99 33.65 -24.34
C LYS A 128 -23.77 34.86 -23.83
N THR A 129 -23.25 35.58 -22.84
CA THR A 129 -23.90 36.79 -22.30
C THR A 129 -23.95 37.92 -23.33
N LYS A 130 -22.86 38.16 -24.10
CA LYS A 130 -22.87 39.14 -25.20
C LYS A 130 -23.91 38.78 -26.28
N ARG A 131 -24.01 37.51 -26.67
CA ARG A 131 -25.03 37.04 -27.63
C ARG A 131 -26.45 37.24 -27.09
N ARG A 132 -26.71 36.91 -25.82
CA ARG A 132 -28.04 37.13 -25.19
C ARG A 132 -28.40 38.61 -25.09
N LYS A 133 -27.43 39.49 -24.81
CA LYS A 133 -27.66 40.95 -24.80
C LYS A 133 -27.98 41.49 -26.20
N LYS A 134 -27.27 41.03 -27.24
CA LYS A 134 -27.57 41.41 -28.64
C LYS A 134 -28.96 40.91 -29.06
N ALA A 135 -29.28 39.64 -28.78
CA ALA A 135 -30.58 39.05 -29.10
C ALA A 135 -31.76 39.60 -28.25
N GLY A 136 -31.50 40.35 -27.18
CA GLY A 136 -32.53 41.06 -26.41
C GLY A 136 -32.71 42.52 -26.80
N ALA A 137 -31.84 43.08 -27.63
CA ALA A 137 -31.94 44.43 -28.15
C ALA A 137 -32.71 44.48 -29.49
N ASP A 138 -32.65 43.40 -30.27
CA ASP A 138 -33.40 43.21 -31.51
C ASP A 138 -34.48 42.15 -31.24
N GLY A 139 -35.74 42.57 -31.08
CA GLY A 139 -36.86 41.66 -30.88
C GLY A 139 -37.19 40.84 -32.13
N ASP A 140 -37.51 39.57 -31.88
CA ASP A 140 -38.21 38.59 -32.73
C ASP A 140 -37.53 38.08 -34.03
N ALA A 141 -37.16 36.78 -34.01
CA ALA A 141 -37.34 35.76 -35.07
C ALA A 141 -36.22 34.68 -35.10
N PRO A 142 -36.54 33.40 -35.43
CA PRO A 142 -35.64 32.27 -35.29
C PRO A 142 -34.83 31.94 -36.57
N ALA A 143 -33.75 31.18 -36.36
CA ALA A 143 -33.06 30.27 -37.28
C ALA A 143 -31.66 30.67 -37.80
N ALA A 144 -30.77 29.69 -37.58
CA ALA A 144 -29.75 29.16 -38.48
C ALA A 144 -28.62 30.04 -39.04
N GLY A 145 -27.39 29.52 -38.88
CA GLY A 145 -26.29 29.73 -39.81
C GLY A 145 -25.47 31.00 -39.59
N GLY A 146 -24.35 30.89 -38.88
CA GLY A 146 -23.38 31.98 -38.72
C GLY A 146 -22.00 31.42 -38.43
N THR A 147 -21.38 30.88 -39.48
CA THR A 147 -19.97 30.47 -39.54
C THR A 147 -19.10 31.73 -39.47
N GLU A 148 -18.56 32.06 -38.30
CA GLU A 148 -17.70 33.24 -38.14
C GLU A 148 -16.52 32.94 -37.22
N SER A 149 -15.39 32.68 -37.89
CA SER A 149 -13.98 32.74 -37.45
C SER A 149 -13.65 32.06 -36.12
N GLU A 150 -13.26 30.79 -36.23
CA GLU A 150 -12.39 30.13 -35.28
C GLU A 150 -10.99 30.74 -35.39
N GLN A 151 -10.74 31.83 -34.67
CA GLN A 151 -9.38 32.17 -34.26
C GLN A 151 -9.17 31.52 -32.89
N SER A 152 -8.82 30.24 -32.94
CA SER A 152 -8.22 29.54 -31.83
C SER A 152 -6.81 30.10 -31.66
N ASP A 153 -6.66 31.13 -30.82
CA ASP A 153 -5.38 31.37 -30.16
C ASP A 153 -5.15 30.19 -29.21
N ASP A 154 -4.71 29.09 -29.82
CA ASP A 154 -4.06 27.96 -29.16
C ASP A 154 -2.67 28.46 -28.76
N GLU A 155 -2.61 29.19 -27.66
CA GLU A 155 -1.37 29.40 -26.92
C GLU A 155 -0.84 28.01 -26.59
N GLY A 156 0.25 27.66 -27.27
CA GLY A 156 0.80 26.32 -27.37
C GLY A 156 0.81 25.60 -26.03
N VAL A 157 0.31 24.37 -26.05
CA VAL A 157 0.54 23.42 -24.98
C VAL A 157 2.04 23.17 -24.96
N GLU A 158 2.79 23.91 -24.14
CA GLU A 158 4.10 23.45 -23.70
C GLU A 158 3.87 22.11 -23.00
N GLN A 159 4.19 21.07 -23.75
CA GLN A 159 4.24 19.71 -23.30
C GLN A 159 5.34 19.67 -22.25
N VAL A 160 4.96 19.80 -20.98
CA VAL A 160 5.85 19.52 -19.86
C VAL A 160 6.21 18.05 -19.99
N GLY A 161 7.36 17.81 -20.63
CA GLY A 161 7.97 16.49 -20.75
C GLY A 161 8.13 15.93 -19.35
N LEU A 162 7.42 14.84 -19.09
CA LEU A 162 7.66 13.98 -17.95
C LEU A 162 8.79 13.04 -18.40
N ASP A 163 10.03 13.53 -18.36
CA ASP A 163 11.24 12.70 -18.33
C ASP A 163 11.59 12.36 -16.87
#